data_AF-A0A661MPR5-F1
#
_entry.id   AF-A0A661MPR5-F1
#
_cell.length_a   1.000
_cell.length_b   1.000
_cell.length_c   1.000
_cell.angle_alpha   90.00
_cell.angle_beta   90.00
_cell.angle_gamma   90.00
#
_symmetry.space_group_name_H-M   'P 1'
#
loop_
_entity.id
_entity.type
_entity.pdbx_description
1 polymer ?
#
loop_
_entity_poly.entity_id
_entity_poly.type
_entity_poly.pdbx_seq_one_letter_code
_entity_poly.pdbx_strand_id
1 'polypeptide(L)'
;MRGLLQPRQLRPSTYGLHRVEPQIGHVATGRPRHREATYTRIRIYCAKGLRTCRKCHGSCRSGCYPQEPMGTAQRKMVPREHGAYAELLFPIVTVFLGGSPTTATWLLAVGAIACFLANEPLLVLFGQRGNRTKREESDRAKRALLIFLLLASGTGIAGLLLTTTVVQYAVGVPLLLGVALVMLAIQGLERSMVGEVLAAATLSSIAIPLGLSAGLGATSTLAVALIWLVTSLLGTAVIRLTVARTKARTDEDLSLARLKRVLLVLVCLAVIAVGVAAPYGSRAGLWVLAAAVPVAVVVLVMAVLEPTARRLRLMGWSLVAANLCSLIAVVTTLKMIQNFDAVEPTLPFPMF
;
A
#
# COMPACT_ATOMS: atom_id res chain seq x y z
N MET A 1 6.83 12.09 -41.43
CA MET A 1 5.93 12.41 -40.30
C MET A 1 6.38 11.67 -39.03
N ARG A 2 7.46 12.15 -38.39
CA ARG A 2 7.93 11.65 -37.08
C ARG A 2 8.15 12.88 -36.19
N GLY A 3 7.19 13.18 -35.33
CA GLY A 3 7.28 14.20 -34.30
C GLY A 3 7.72 13.56 -32.98
N LEU A 4 9.01 13.63 -32.68
CA LEU A 4 9.58 13.27 -31.39
C LEU A 4 9.19 14.35 -30.37
N LEU A 5 8.34 13.99 -29.41
CA LEU A 5 8.06 14.79 -28.23
C LEU A 5 9.28 14.73 -27.29
N GLN A 6 10.03 15.82 -27.26
CA GLN A 6 11.05 16.08 -26.25
C GLN A 6 10.42 16.20 -24.85
N PRO A 7 11.01 15.62 -23.80
CA PRO A 7 10.59 15.86 -22.43
C PRO A 7 10.95 17.30 -22.04
N ARG A 8 9.93 18.09 -21.73
CA ARG A 8 10.01 19.45 -21.20
C ARG A 8 10.77 19.41 -19.87
N GLN A 9 12.03 19.84 -19.86
CA GLN A 9 12.75 20.10 -18.63
C GLN A 9 12.07 21.26 -17.87
N LEU A 10 11.46 20.93 -16.74
CA LEU A 10 11.02 21.91 -15.76
C LEU A 10 12.26 22.60 -15.17
N ARG A 11 12.51 23.84 -15.61
CA ARG A 11 13.48 24.73 -14.96
C ARG A 11 13.09 24.93 -13.49
N PRO A 12 14.06 25.01 -12.56
CA PRO A 12 13.78 25.51 -11.23
C PRO A 12 13.33 26.97 -11.35
N SER A 13 12.10 27.24 -10.90
CA SER A 13 11.61 28.60 -10.69
C SER A 13 12.53 29.26 -9.67
N THR A 14 13.34 30.20 -10.17
CA THR A 14 13.99 31.21 -9.36
C THR A 14 12.92 31.97 -8.61
N TYR A 15 12.82 31.71 -7.30
CA TYR A 15 12.10 32.59 -6.39
C TYR A 15 12.75 33.96 -6.46
N GLY A 16 12.13 34.86 -7.22
CA GLY A 16 12.42 36.28 -7.17
C GLY A 16 12.11 36.77 -5.78
N LEU A 17 13.16 37.07 -5.01
CA LEU A 17 13.09 37.95 -3.85
C LEU A 17 12.64 39.33 -4.36
N HIS A 18 11.33 39.55 -4.39
CA HIS A 18 10.79 40.91 -4.45
C HIS A 18 11.16 41.60 -3.15
N ARG A 19 12.23 42.39 -3.24
CA ARG A 19 12.61 43.41 -2.26
C ARG A 19 11.48 44.44 -2.26
N VAL A 20 10.60 44.34 -1.27
CA VAL A 20 9.61 45.39 -0.98
C VAL A 20 10.39 46.53 -0.33
N GLU A 21 10.64 47.58 -1.11
CA GLU A 21 11.12 48.85 -0.62
C GLU A 21 10.04 49.49 0.26
N PRO A 22 10.34 49.88 1.51
CA PRO A 22 9.38 50.60 2.33
C PRO A 22 9.27 52.03 1.82
N GLN A 23 8.16 52.36 1.13
CA GLN A 23 7.77 53.74 0.92
C GLN A 23 7.44 54.38 2.28
N ILE A 24 8.30 55.30 2.70
CA ILE A 24 8.08 56.19 3.84
C ILE A 24 7.06 57.24 3.38
N GLY A 25 5.77 56.96 3.63
CA GLY A 25 4.68 57.91 3.50
C GLY A 25 4.47 58.67 4.79
N HIS A 26 4.70 59.98 4.75
CA HIS A 26 4.45 60.91 5.85
C HIS A 26 2.97 61.31 5.91
N VAL A 27 2.46 61.45 7.14
CA VAL A 27 1.33 62.29 7.60
C VAL A 27 -0.10 61.77 7.34
N ALA A 28 -0.81 61.44 8.43
CA ALA A 28 -1.97 62.21 8.92
C ALA A 28 -2.45 61.64 10.27
N THR A 29 -2.39 62.47 11.30
CA THR A 29 -2.95 62.23 12.63
C THR A 29 -4.47 62.18 12.58
N GLY A 30 -5.06 61.01 12.82
CA GLY A 30 -6.49 60.83 13.02
C GLY A 30 -6.78 59.64 13.93
N ARG A 31 -7.03 59.91 15.22
CA ARG A 31 -7.70 58.94 16.11
C ARG A 31 -9.09 58.66 15.55
N PRO A 32 -9.58 57.40 15.53
CA PRO A 32 -10.42 56.98 16.65
C PRO A 32 -10.41 55.48 17.02
N ARG A 33 -10.75 55.27 18.30
CA ARG A 33 -11.45 54.14 18.95
C ARG A 33 -10.85 52.73 18.89
N HIS A 34 -10.22 52.42 20.03
CA HIS A 34 -10.07 51.10 20.65
C HIS A 34 -11.23 50.13 20.36
N ARG A 35 -10.90 48.99 19.75
CA ARG A 35 -11.46 47.69 20.12
C ARG A 35 -10.29 46.78 20.50
N GLU A 36 -10.23 46.46 21.78
CA GLU A 36 -9.26 45.52 22.36
C GLU A 36 -9.55 44.12 21.84
N ALA A 37 -8.64 43.58 21.02
CA ALA A 37 -8.52 42.15 20.78
C ALA A 37 -7.33 41.65 21.61
N THR A 38 -7.64 41.03 22.74
CA THR A 38 -6.70 40.45 23.70
C THR A 38 -5.91 39.32 23.04
N TYR A 39 -4.70 39.63 22.55
CA TYR A 39 -3.75 38.64 22.06
C TYR A 39 -2.89 38.17 23.25
N THR A 40 -3.27 37.04 23.85
CA THR A 40 -2.54 36.42 24.96
C THR A 40 -1.20 35.86 24.45
N ARG A 41 -0.15 36.67 24.50
CA ARG A 41 1.25 36.22 24.35
C ARG A 41 1.64 35.41 25.60
N ILE A 42 1.57 34.08 25.49
CA ILE A 42 2.18 33.18 26.48
C ILE A 42 3.71 33.30 26.33
N ARG A 43 4.33 34.10 27.20
CA ARG A 43 5.78 34.08 27.43
C ARG A 43 6.08 32.93 28.37
N ILE A 44 6.68 31.86 27.85
CA ILE A 44 7.27 30.81 28.67
C ILE A 44 8.55 31.37 29.29
N TYR A 45 8.52 31.66 30.59
CA TYR A 45 9.70 32.03 31.36
C TYR A 45 10.47 30.75 31.73
N CYS A 46 11.67 30.60 31.17
CA CYS A 46 12.62 29.56 31.57
C CYS A 46 13.37 30.06 32.82
N ALA A 47 13.03 29.50 33.99
CA ALA A 47 13.62 29.83 35.28
C ALA A 47 15.05 29.27 35.40
N LYS A 48 15.94 30.11 35.93
CA LYS A 48 17.40 29.94 36.06
C LYS A 48 17.80 28.98 37.19
N GLY A 49 18.83 28.17 36.92
CA GLY A 49 19.73 27.54 37.89
C GLY A 49 21.12 27.39 37.25
N LEU A 50 22.08 28.22 37.65
CA LEU A 50 23.33 28.56 36.96
C LEU A 50 24.46 27.50 37.08
N ARG A 51 25.03 27.08 35.95
CA ARG A 51 26.48 26.87 35.76
C ARG A 51 26.91 27.40 34.39
N THR A 52 28.00 28.16 34.37
CA THR A 52 28.40 29.10 33.32
C THR A 52 29.12 28.44 32.14
N CYS A 53 28.51 28.47 30.95
CA CYS A 53 29.17 28.18 29.68
C CYS A 53 29.68 29.49 29.06
N ARG A 54 31.00 29.76 29.12
CA ARG A 54 31.58 31.10 28.91
C ARG A 54 32.12 31.37 27.50
N LYS A 55 31.86 30.52 26.51
CA LYS A 55 32.25 30.77 25.09
C LYS A 55 31.19 30.24 24.12
N CYS A 56 30.03 30.87 24.11
CA CYS A 56 29.09 30.79 22.98
C CYS A 56 28.89 32.20 22.45
N HIS A 57 29.67 32.58 21.44
CA HIS A 57 29.47 33.83 20.70
C HIS A 57 28.16 33.72 19.90
N GLY A 58 27.10 34.29 20.46
CA GLY A 58 25.99 34.91 19.74
C GLY A 58 25.25 34.07 18.69
N SER A 59 24.48 33.07 19.13
CA SER A 59 23.09 32.79 18.68
C SER A 59 22.64 31.41 19.19
N CYS A 60 22.85 31.15 20.48
CA CYS A 60 22.31 30.00 21.19
C CYS A 60 20.97 30.40 21.82
N ARG A 61 19.88 30.37 21.06
CA ARG A 61 18.52 30.47 21.58
C ARG A 61 17.61 29.43 20.93
N SER A 62 17.76 28.17 21.34
CA SER A 62 16.68 27.25 21.73
C SER A 62 17.16 25.78 21.76
N GLY A 63 17.42 25.26 22.97
CA GLY A 63 17.28 23.83 23.26
C GLY A 63 18.49 22.92 23.02
N CYS A 64 19.60 23.14 23.71
CA CYS A 64 20.59 22.08 23.96
C CYS A 64 20.01 21.10 24.99
N TYR A 65 19.07 20.25 24.58
CA TYR A 65 18.91 18.99 25.29
C TYR A 65 20.19 18.20 25.04
N PRO A 66 20.85 17.62 26.07
CA PRO A 66 21.84 16.59 25.81
C PRO A 66 21.12 15.58 24.93
N GLN A 67 21.56 15.47 23.66
CA GLN A 67 21.26 14.28 22.90
C GLN A 67 21.97 13.20 23.71
N GLU A 68 21.23 12.54 24.60
CA GLU A 68 21.60 11.18 24.99
C GLU A 68 22.00 10.53 23.67
N PRO A 69 23.21 9.95 23.57
CA PRO A 69 23.56 9.14 22.42
C PRO A 69 22.48 8.08 22.39
N MET A 70 21.45 8.32 21.58
CA MET A 70 20.39 7.36 21.35
C MET A 70 21.18 6.21 20.78
N GLY A 71 21.46 5.24 21.66
CA GLY A 71 22.22 4.06 21.34
C GLY A 71 21.69 3.59 20.01
N THR A 72 22.58 3.23 19.12
CA THR A 72 22.32 2.80 17.74
C THR A 72 21.40 1.58 17.76
N ALA A 73 20.15 1.80 18.17
CA ALA A 73 19.05 0.88 18.21
C ALA A 73 18.82 0.63 16.74
N GLN A 74 19.47 -0.43 16.27
CA GLN A 74 19.53 -0.82 14.89
C GLN A 74 18.11 -0.76 14.37
N ARG A 75 17.83 0.23 13.52
CA ARG A 75 16.55 0.30 12.85
C ARG A 75 16.46 -1.00 12.05
N LYS A 76 15.56 -1.89 12.47
CA LYS A 76 15.30 -3.12 11.74
C LYS A 76 14.83 -2.70 10.34
N MET A 77 15.47 -3.26 9.30
CA MET A 77 15.07 -3.10 7.89
C MET A 77 13.81 -3.93 7.59
N VAL A 78 12.79 -3.77 8.42
CA VAL A 78 11.49 -4.42 8.22
C VAL A 78 10.60 -3.36 7.59
N PRO A 79 10.01 -3.63 6.40
CA PRO A 79 9.03 -2.75 5.78
C PRO A 79 8.05 -2.19 6.81
N ARG A 80 7.91 -0.87 6.85
CA ARG A 80 7.06 -0.20 7.85
C ARG A 80 5.58 -0.28 7.50
N GLU A 81 5.27 -0.77 6.31
CA GLU A 81 3.95 -0.76 5.70
C GLU A 81 3.25 -2.07 6.04
N HIS A 82 2.60 -2.07 7.21
CA HIS A 82 1.89 -3.22 7.74
C HIS A 82 0.80 -3.74 6.77
N GLY A 83 0.24 -2.85 5.94
CA GLY A 83 -0.75 -3.21 4.92
C GLY A 83 -0.19 -4.08 3.80
N ALA A 84 1.03 -3.84 3.34
CA ALA A 84 1.62 -4.58 2.22
C ALA A 84 1.86 -6.06 2.57
N TYR A 85 2.15 -6.37 3.85
CA TYR A 85 2.23 -7.76 4.30
C TYR A 85 0.89 -8.48 4.21
N ALA A 86 -0.20 -7.81 4.58
CA ALA A 86 -1.53 -8.39 4.45
C ALA A 86 -1.85 -8.64 2.97
N GLU A 87 -1.58 -7.68 2.09
CA GLU A 87 -1.82 -7.80 0.64
C GLU A 87 -1.07 -8.98 0.00
N LEU A 88 0.14 -9.30 0.48
CA LEU A 88 0.88 -10.47 0.02
C LEU A 88 0.41 -11.77 0.70
N LEU A 89 0.25 -11.77 2.03
CA LEU A 89 0.02 -12.98 2.80
C LEU A 89 -1.38 -13.55 2.61
N PHE A 90 -2.41 -12.71 2.48
CA PHE A 90 -3.79 -13.19 2.34
C PHE A 90 -3.99 -14.05 1.08
N PRO A 91 -3.53 -13.66 -0.13
CA PRO A 91 -3.56 -14.53 -1.32
C PRO A 91 -2.84 -15.86 -1.11
N ILE A 92 -1.64 -15.84 -0.50
CA ILE A 92 -0.85 -17.05 -0.24
C ILE A 92 -1.61 -17.98 0.72
N VAL A 93 -2.06 -17.47 1.87
CA VAL A 93 -2.79 -18.26 2.87
C VAL A 93 -4.08 -18.82 2.29
N THR A 94 -4.79 -18.05 1.45
CA THR A 94 -6.00 -18.52 0.76
C THR A 94 -5.71 -19.74 -0.09
N VAL A 95 -4.66 -19.70 -0.90
CA VAL A 95 -4.27 -20.83 -1.75
C VAL A 95 -3.86 -22.03 -0.92
N PHE A 96 -3.11 -21.83 0.16
CA PHE A 96 -2.62 -22.91 1.01
C PHE A 96 -3.75 -23.62 1.75
N LEU A 97 -4.72 -22.87 2.26
CA LEU A 97 -5.87 -23.43 2.95
C LEU A 97 -6.92 -23.98 1.99
N GLY A 98 -7.09 -23.36 0.81
CA GLY A 98 -8.05 -23.77 -0.20
C GLY A 98 -7.58 -24.97 -1.03
N GLY A 99 -6.30 -25.06 -1.38
CA GLY A 99 -5.74 -26.13 -2.21
C GLY A 99 -5.14 -27.29 -1.42
N SER A 100 -4.28 -28.04 -2.12
CA SER A 100 -3.42 -29.12 -1.62
C SER A 100 -1.97 -28.73 -1.89
N PRO A 101 -1.32 -27.93 -1.02
CA PRO A 101 -0.02 -27.34 -1.30
C PRO A 101 1.05 -28.42 -1.52
N THR A 102 1.74 -28.33 -2.65
CA THR A 102 2.84 -29.23 -3.01
C THR A 102 4.19 -28.63 -2.59
N THR A 103 5.28 -29.40 -2.66
CA THR A 103 6.65 -28.88 -2.46
C THR A 103 6.94 -27.70 -3.37
N ALA A 104 6.47 -27.74 -4.61
CA ALA A 104 6.60 -26.63 -5.55
C ALA A 104 5.84 -25.38 -5.08
N THR A 105 4.61 -25.53 -4.56
CA THR A 105 3.84 -24.42 -3.98
C THR A 105 4.61 -23.73 -2.85
N TRP A 106 5.21 -24.50 -1.93
CA TRP A 106 6.04 -23.96 -0.85
C TRP A 106 7.24 -23.17 -1.38
N LEU A 107 7.97 -23.73 -2.34
CA LEU A 107 9.14 -23.08 -2.92
C LEU A 107 8.78 -21.78 -3.66
N LEU A 108 7.71 -21.79 -4.47
CA LEU A 108 7.22 -20.59 -5.15
C LEU A 108 6.74 -19.52 -4.15
N ALA A 109 6.06 -19.92 -3.07
CA ALA A 109 5.61 -18.98 -2.04
C ALA A 109 6.79 -18.34 -1.28
N VAL A 110 7.81 -19.12 -0.91
CA VAL A 110 9.04 -18.59 -0.30
C VAL A 110 9.75 -17.65 -1.27
N GLY A 111 9.82 -18.00 -2.56
CA GLY A 111 10.38 -17.15 -3.60
C GLY A 111 9.65 -15.81 -3.73
N ALA A 112 8.32 -15.84 -3.73
CA ALA A 112 7.48 -14.64 -3.76
C ALA A 112 7.68 -13.74 -2.53
N ILE A 113 7.73 -14.33 -1.33
CA ILE A 113 8.00 -13.59 -0.07
C ILE A 113 9.40 -12.99 -0.09
N ALA A 114 10.41 -13.74 -0.54
CA ALA A 114 11.78 -13.23 -0.66
C ALA A 114 11.86 -12.07 -1.66
N CYS A 115 11.18 -12.17 -2.81
CA CYS A 115 11.10 -11.09 -3.81
C CYS A 115 10.42 -9.84 -3.23
N PHE A 116 9.33 -10.00 -2.48
CA PHE A 116 8.67 -8.88 -1.79
C PHE A 116 9.60 -8.21 -0.76
N LEU A 117 10.31 -9.00 0.06
CA LEU A 117 11.27 -8.49 1.05
C LEU A 117 12.47 -7.80 0.40
N ALA A 118 12.85 -8.18 -0.82
CA ALA A 118 13.91 -7.53 -1.60
C ALA A 118 13.55 -6.09 -2.00
N ASN A 119 12.26 -5.70 -1.98
CA ASN A 119 11.82 -4.37 -2.37
C ASN A 119 12.41 -3.27 -1.47
N GLU A 120 12.36 -3.41 -0.14
CA GLU A 120 12.84 -2.35 0.77
C GLU A 120 14.34 -2.04 0.61
N PRO A 121 15.26 -3.03 0.59
CA PRO A 121 16.66 -2.79 0.26
C PRO A 121 16.86 -2.10 -1.09
N LEU A 122 16.05 -2.45 -2.09
CA LEU A 122 16.09 -1.88 -3.42
C LEU A 122 15.68 -0.38 -3.39
N LEU A 123 14.62 -0.01 -2.67
CA LEU A 123 14.22 1.40 -2.48
C LEU A 123 15.30 2.22 -1.73
N VAL A 124 16.00 1.62 -0.76
CA VAL A 124 17.13 2.26 -0.05
C VAL A 124 18.29 2.53 -1.00
N LEU A 125 18.64 1.56 -1.85
CA LEU A 125 19.72 1.71 -2.83
C LEU A 125 19.40 2.73 -3.92
N PHE A 126 18.13 2.84 -4.33
CA PHE A 126 17.66 3.90 -5.21
C PHE A 126 17.58 5.28 -4.53
N GLY A 127 17.68 5.34 -3.20
CA GLY A 127 17.72 6.60 -2.46
C GLY A 127 16.35 7.24 -2.25
N GLN A 128 15.26 6.51 -2.50
CA GLN A 128 13.89 7.00 -2.28
C GLN A 128 13.56 7.17 -0.80
N ARG A 129 14.29 6.47 0.10
CA ARG A 129 14.27 6.70 1.56
C ARG A 129 15.13 7.89 2.00
N GLY A 130 15.77 8.59 1.06
CA GLY A 130 16.61 9.77 1.30
C GLY A 130 18.10 9.48 1.20
N ASN A 131 18.88 10.48 0.76
CA ASN A 131 20.33 10.37 0.55
C ASN A 131 21.11 10.01 1.81
N ARG A 132 20.62 10.42 2.98
CA ARG A 132 21.25 10.08 4.26
C ARG A 132 21.16 8.58 4.55
N THR A 133 19.96 8.02 4.50
CA THR A 133 19.74 6.58 4.71
C THR A 133 20.49 5.75 3.67
N LYS A 134 20.52 6.20 2.40
CA LYS A 134 21.33 5.55 1.37
C LYS A 134 22.82 5.51 1.74
N ARG A 135 23.41 6.61 2.23
CA ARG A 135 24.84 6.65 2.62
C ARG A 135 25.14 5.83 3.88
N GLU A 136 24.23 5.84 4.85
CA GLU A 136 24.42 5.15 6.14
C GLU A 136 24.13 3.64 6.05
N GLU A 137 23.20 3.21 5.18
CA GLU A 137 22.70 1.83 5.13
C GLU A 137 23.00 1.09 3.81
N SER A 138 23.70 1.69 2.83
CA SER A 138 23.91 1.06 1.51
C SER A 138 24.54 -0.33 1.57
N ASP A 139 25.56 -0.52 2.40
CA ASP A 139 26.31 -1.79 2.42
C ASP A 139 25.49 -2.93 3.03
N ARG A 140 24.63 -2.59 3.99
CA ARG A 140 23.69 -3.54 4.58
C ARG A 140 22.52 -3.80 3.64
N ALA A 141 22.03 -2.78 2.94
CA ALA A 141 21.00 -2.93 1.92
C ALA A 141 21.49 -3.80 0.73
N LYS A 142 22.72 -3.62 0.24
CA LYS A 142 23.32 -4.48 -0.81
C LYS A 142 23.38 -5.95 -0.38
N ARG A 143 23.85 -6.22 0.84
CA ARG A 143 23.93 -7.58 1.38
C ARG A 143 22.54 -8.21 1.55
N ALA A 144 21.59 -7.46 2.12
CA ALA A 144 20.22 -7.92 2.28
C ALA A 144 19.57 -8.20 0.91
N LEU A 145 19.72 -7.29 -0.06
CA LEU A 145 19.23 -7.46 -1.42
C LEU A 145 19.82 -8.73 -2.06
N LEU A 146 21.13 -8.93 -1.97
CA LEU A 146 21.80 -10.11 -2.53
C LEU A 146 21.26 -11.40 -1.90
N ILE A 147 21.10 -11.45 -0.57
CA ILE A 147 20.54 -12.63 0.12
C ILE A 147 19.11 -12.91 -0.34
N PHE A 148 18.24 -11.89 -0.39
CA PHE A 148 16.85 -12.09 -0.82
C PHE A 148 16.75 -12.46 -2.30
N LEU A 149 17.60 -11.90 -3.18
CA LEU A 149 17.64 -12.27 -4.58
C LEU A 149 18.14 -13.70 -4.79
N LEU A 150 19.17 -14.14 -4.06
CA LEU A 150 19.64 -15.53 -4.11
C LEU A 150 18.56 -16.49 -3.62
N LEU A 151 17.88 -16.16 -2.51
CA LEU A 151 16.79 -16.97 -1.97
C LEU A 151 15.61 -17.03 -2.94
N ALA A 152 15.19 -15.88 -3.48
CA ALA A 152 14.08 -15.79 -4.43
C ALA A 152 14.38 -16.54 -5.74
N SER A 153 15.59 -16.39 -6.27
CA SER A 153 16.01 -17.07 -7.50
C SER A 153 16.17 -18.57 -7.29
N GLY A 154 16.83 -18.99 -6.20
CA GLY A 154 17.02 -20.41 -5.89
C GLY A 154 15.69 -21.14 -5.66
N THR A 155 14.83 -20.62 -4.79
CA THR A 155 13.52 -21.22 -4.51
C THR A 155 12.54 -21.07 -5.68
N GLY A 156 12.56 -19.95 -6.40
CA GLY A 156 11.74 -19.75 -7.59
C GLY A 156 12.10 -20.70 -8.73
N ILE A 157 13.39 -20.84 -9.06
CA ILE A 157 13.86 -21.78 -10.10
C ILE A 157 13.56 -23.21 -9.68
N ALA A 158 13.90 -23.61 -8.44
CA ALA A 158 13.61 -24.95 -7.95
C ALA A 158 12.10 -25.26 -7.97
N GLY A 159 11.26 -24.30 -7.56
CA GLY A 159 9.81 -24.41 -7.65
C GLY A 159 9.34 -24.61 -9.10
N LEU A 160 9.79 -23.77 -10.03
CA LEU A 160 9.44 -23.87 -11.45
C LEU A 160 9.81 -25.23 -12.07
N LEU A 161 11.00 -25.76 -11.74
CA LEU A 161 11.46 -27.07 -12.21
C LEU A 161 10.58 -28.23 -11.71
N LEU A 162 9.90 -28.07 -10.58
CA LEU A 162 9.01 -29.08 -9.99
C LEU A 162 7.54 -28.91 -10.42
N THR A 163 7.21 -27.90 -11.22
CA THR A 163 5.83 -27.62 -11.64
C THR A 163 5.54 -28.05 -13.07
N THR A 164 4.25 -28.14 -13.41
CA THR A 164 3.79 -28.38 -14.77
C THR A 164 4.02 -27.14 -15.66
N THR A 165 4.07 -27.34 -16.98
CA THR A 165 4.28 -26.26 -17.96
C THR A 165 3.21 -25.16 -17.85
N VAL A 166 1.98 -25.50 -17.48
CA VAL A 166 0.89 -24.54 -17.27
C VAL A 166 1.23 -23.56 -16.14
N VAL A 167 1.73 -24.07 -15.01
CA VAL A 167 2.16 -23.24 -13.87
C VAL A 167 3.37 -22.39 -14.25
N GLN A 168 4.32 -22.94 -15.02
CA GLN A 168 5.50 -22.20 -15.49
C GLN A 168 5.10 -20.97 -16.31
N TYR A 169 4.14 -21.11 -17.25
CA TYR A 169 3.60 -19.96 -17.97
C TYR A 169 2.85 -18.98 -17.07
N ALA A 170 2.09 -19.49 -16.09
CA ALA A 170 1.35 -18.65 -15.15
C ALA A 170 2.25 -17.76 -14.29
N VAL A 171 3.47 -18.20 -13.95
CA VAL A 171 4.49 -17.37 -13.25
C VAL A 171 4.90 -16.14 -14.08
N GLY A 172 4.77 -16.19 -15.41
CA GLY A 172 5.04 -15.05 -16.28
C GLY A 172 4.19 -13.82 -15.95
N VAL A 173 2.95 -13.99 -15.47
CA VAL A 173 2.04 -12.88 -15.15
C VAL A 173 2.56 -12.01 -13.99
N PRO A 174 2.77 -12.53 -12.75
CA PRO A 174 3.31 -11.73 -11.66
C PRO A 174 4.72 -11.22 -11.97
N LEU A 175 5.52 -11.94 -12.76
CA LEU A 175 6.87 -11.50 -13.13
C LEU A 175 6.84 -10.27 -14.05
N LEU A 176 5.99 -10.28 -15.09
CA LEU A 176 5.79 -9.14 -15.97
C LEU A 176 5.29 -7.90 -15.19
N LEU A 177 4.28 -8.08 -14.34
CA LEU A 177 3.74 -7.00 -13.50
C LEU A 177 4.79 -6.47 -12.51
N GLY A 178 5.58 -7.37 -11.90
CA GLY A 178 6.68 -7.02 -11.01
C GLY A 178 7.79 -6.23 -11.70
N VAL A 179 8.18 -6.60 -12.92
CA VAL A 179 9.15 -5.83 -13.72
C VAL A 179 8.60 -4.43 -14.02
N ALA A 180 7.33 -4.32 -14.44
CA ALA A 180 6.69 -3.03 -14.67
C ALA A 180 6.64 -2.18 -13.40
N LEU A 181 6.39 -2.79 -12.23
CA LEU A 181 6.40 -2.12 -10.93
C LEU A 181 7.80 -1.60 -10.56
N VAL A 182 8.84 -2.40 -10.76
CA VAL A 182 10.23 -1.98 -10.55
C VAL A 182 10.58 -0.81 -11.47
N MET A 183 10.14 -0.83 -12.74
CA MET A 183 10.35 0.29 -13.66
C MET A 183 9.65 1.57 -13.18
N LEU A 184 8.42 1.49 -12.68
CA LEU A 184 7.73 2.64 -12.09
C LEU A 184 8.42 3.13 -10.81
N ALA A 185 8.94 2.23 -9.98
CA ALA A 185 9.71 2.58 -8.79
C ALA A 185 10.98 3.35 -9.18
N ILE A 186 11.74 2.89 -10.16
CA ILE A 186 12.93 3.58 -10.67
C ILE A 186 12.58 5.01 -11.15
N GLN A 187 11.40 5.20 -11.73
CA GLN A 187 10.89 6.52 -12.16
C GLN A 187 10.35 7.38 -11.01
N GLY A 188 10.31 6.88 -9.77
CA GLY A 188 9.74 7.56 -8.61
C GLY A 188 8.21 7.63 -8.62
N LEU A 189 7.55 6.82 -9.46
CA LEU A 189 6.09 6.79 -9.65
C LEU A 189 5.40 5.73 -8.79
N GLU A 190 6.11 5.06 -7.87
CA GLU A 190 5.54 4.06 -6.96
C GLU A 190 4.40 4.59 -6.09
N ARG A 191 4.47 5.88 -5.70
CA ARG A 191 3.42 6.54 -4.91
C ARG A 191 2.28 7.09 -5.76
N SER A 192 2.29 6.86 -7.07
CA SER A 192 1.19 7.26 -7.95
C SER A 192 0.00 6.30 -7.80
N MET A 193 -1.17 6.67 -8.32
CA MET A 193 -2.32 5.75 -8.38
C MET A 193 -2.00 4.53 -9.24
N VAL A 194 -1.24 4.73 -10.33
CA VAL A 194 -0.84 3.66 -11.24
C VAL A 194 0.11 2.69 -10.54
N GLY A 195 1.08 3.19 -9.79
CA GLY A 195 2.03 2.38 -9.03
C GLY A 195 1.34 1.49 -7.99
N GLU A 196 0.37 2.04 -7.26
CA GLU A 196 -0.38 1.28 -6.26
C GLU A 196 -1.33 0.25 -6.88
N VAL A 197 -2.03 0.60 -7.97
CA VAL A 197 -2.87 -0.37 -8.71
C VAL A 197 -2.01 -1.51 -9.25
N LEU A 198 -0.84 -1.19 -9.79
CA LEU A 198 0.10 -2.17 -10.31
C LEU A 198 0.68 -3.05 -9.19
N ALA A 199 0.97 -2.47 -8.02
CA ALA A 199 1.40 -3.22 -6.84
C ALA A 199 0.32 -4.22 -6.39
N ALA A 200 -0.92 -3.76 -6.22
CA ALA A 200 -2.06 -4.61 -5.88
C ALA A 200 -2.27 -5.74 -6.91
N ALA A 201 -2.16 -5.43 -8.21
CA ALA A 201 -2.25 -6.42 -9.28
C ALA A 201 -1.11 -7.44 -9.22
N THR A 202 0.13 -6.99 -9.02
CA THR A 202 1.31 -7.85 -8.90
C THR A 202 1.15 -8.81 -7.73
N LEU A 203 0.85 -8.30 -6.53
CA LEU A 203 0.71 -9.12 -5.32
C LEU A 203 -0.44 -10.10 -5.42
N SER A 204 -1.59 -9.67 -5.95
CA SER A 204 -2.76 -10.54 -6.09
C SER A 204 -2.56 -11.62 -7.16
N SER A 205 -1.81 -11.31 -8.22
CA SER A 205 -1.51 -12.26 -9.30
C SER A 205 -0.61 -13.42 -8.87
N ILE A 206 0.09 -13.31 -7.73
CA ILE A 206 0.86 -14.42 -7.13
C ILE A 206 -0.05 -15.60 -6.80
N ALA A 207 -1.33 -15.36 -6.50
CA ALA A 207 -2.30 -16.43 -6.28
C ALA A 207 -2.44 -17.34 -7.50
N ILE A 208 -2.14 -16.87 -8.72
CA ILE A 208 -2.34 -17.62 -9.95
C ILE A 208 -1.41 -18.84 -10.04
N PRO A 209 -0.08 -18.68 -10.13
CA PRO A 209 0.81 -19.83 -10.18
C PRO A 209 0.75 -20.67 -8.89
N LEU A 210 0.54 -20.05 -7.72
CA LEU A 210 0.41 -20.80 -6.48
C LEU A 210 -0.83 -21.69 -6.48
N GLY A 211 -2.00 -21.15 -6.88
CA GLY A 211 -3.26 -21.90 -6.91
C GLY A 211 -3.18 -23.10 -7.83
N LEU A 212 -2.70 -22.89 -9.05
CA LEU A 212 -2.49 -23.98 -10.01
C LEU A 212 -1.50 -25.03 -9.48
N SER A 213 -0.41 -24.63 -8.83
CA SER A 213 0.56 -25.57 -8.23
C SER A 213 0.00 -26.34 -7.03
N ALA A 214 -1.02 -25.80 -6.36
CA ALA A 214 -1.73 -26.41 -5.24
C ALA A 214 -2.93 -27.26 -5.70
N GLY A 215 -3.07 -27.49 -7.01
CA GLY A 215 -4.15 -28.30 -7.58
C GLY A 215 -5.51 -27.59 -7.66
N LEU A 216 -5.56 -26.26 -7.51
CA LEU A 216 -6.80 -25.51 -7.75
C LEU A 216 -7.04 -25.37 -9.26
N GLY A 217 -8.31 -25.43 -9.67
CA GLY A 217 -8.71 -25.12 -11.05
C GLY A 217 -8.37 -23.68 -11.45
N ALA A 218 -8.22 -23.44 -12.76
CA ALA A 218 -7.86 -22.12 -13.29
C ALA A 218 -8.92 -21.05 -12.97
N THR A 219 -10.20 -21.41 -13.01
CA THR A 219 -11.33 -20.53 -12.67
C THR A 219 -11.28 -20.09 -11.21
N SER A 220 -11.16 -21.04 -10.28
CA SER A 220 -11.05 -20.78 -8.84
C SER A 220 -9.83 -19.92 -8.51
N THR A 221 -8.70 -20.22 -9.16
CA THR A 221 -7.45 -19.51 -8.98
C THR A 221 -7.51 -18.05 -9.47
N LEU A 222 -8.10 -17.81 -10.64
CA LEU A 222 -8.35 -16.46 -11.14
C LEU A 222 -9.35 -15.70 -10.25
N ALA A 223 -10.38 -16.38 -9.75
CA ALA A 223 -11.33 -15.78 -8.82
C ALA A 223 -10.64 -15.31 -7.53
N VAL A 224 -9.78 -16.16 -6.93
CA VAL A 224 -8.95 -15.79 -5.77
C VAL A 224 -8.08 -14.56 -6.07
N ALA A 225 -7.38 -14.55 -7.20
CA ALA A 225 -6.54 -13.41 -7.59
C ALA A 225 -7.38 -12.12 -7.77
N LEU A 226 -8.54 -12.20 -8.40
CA LEU A 226 -9.43 -11.05 -8.62
C LEU A 226 -10.01 -10.49 -7.32
N ILE A 227 -10.39 -11.35 -6.38
CA ILE A 227 -10.92 -10.91 -5.08
C ILE A 227 -9.86 -10.13 -4.33
N TRP A 228 -8.65 -10.69 -4.21
CA TRP A 228 -7.58 -10.02 -3.50
C TRP A 228 -7.14 -8.73 -4.19
N LEU A 229 -7.25 -8.67 -5.51
CA LEU A 229 -7.04 -7.42 -6.26
C LEU A 229 -8.08 -6.37 -5.86
N VAL A 230 -9.37 -6.72 -5.91
CA VAL A 230 -10.47 -5.81 -5.57
C VAL A 230 -10.36 -5.34 -4.11
N THR A 231 -10.12 -6.25 -3.15
CA THR A 231 -10.00 -5.87 -1.73
C THR A 231 -8.80 -4.96 -1.49
N SER A 232 -7.66 -5.22 -2.14
CA SER A 232 -6.46 -4.38 -2.02
C SER A 232 -6.67 -2.98 -2.61
N LEU A 233 -7.34 -2.90 -3.76
CA LEU A 233 -7.70 -1.62 -4.39
C LEU A 233 -8.67 -0.80 -3.54
N LEU A 234 -9.69 -1.43 -2.96
CA LEU A 234 -10.63 -0.78 -2.05
C LEU A 234 -9.93 -0.26 -0.79
N GLY A 235 -9.09 -1.08 -0.16
CA GLY A 235 -8.29 -0.71 1.01
C GLY A 235 -7.34 0.46 0.73
N THR A 236 -6.63 0.41 -0.40
CA THR A 236 -5.73 1.50 -0.81
C THR A 236 -6.50 2.79 -1.09
N ALA A 237 -7.61 2.71 -1.84
CA ALA A 237 -8.42 3.87 -2.20
C ALA A 237 -8.94 4.61 -0.96
N VAL A 238 -9.45 3.90 0.05
CA VAL A 238 -10.01 4.53 1.24
C VAL A 238 -8.94 5.23 2.09
N ILE A 239 -7.76 4.62 2.23
CA ILE A 239 -6.64 5.22 2.96
C ILE A 239 -6.15 6.47 2.22
N ARG A 240 -5.97 6.39 0.90
CA ARG A 240 -5.55 7.54 0.10
C ARG A 240 -6.52 8.71 0.19
N LEU A 241 -7.83 8.45 0.07
CA LEU A 241 -8.83 9.50 0.15
C LEU A 241 -8.85 10.16 1.53
N THR A 242 -8.65 9.37 2.59
CA THR A 242 -8.53 9.89 3.95
C THR A 242 -7.32 10.80 4.10
N VAL A 243 -6.15 10.39 3.57
CA VAL A 243 -4.93 11.19 3.60
C VAL A 243 -5.04 12.43 2.71
N ALA A 244 -5.56 12.29 1.48
CA ALA A 244 -5.73 13.39 0.53
C ALA A 244 -6.62 14.49 1.11
N ARG A 245 -7.71 14.12 1.78
CA ARG A 245 -8.58 15.08 2.46
C ARG A 245 -7.84 15.87 3.54
N THR A 246 -7.02 15.21 4.35
CA THR A 246 -6.29 15.90 5.43
C THR A 246 -5.22 16.87 4.91
N LYS A 247 -4.82 16.72 3.64
CA LYS A 247 -3.85 17.57 2.96
C LYS A 247 -4.49 18.64 2.07
N ALA A 248 -5.79 18.52 1.76
CA ALA A 248 -6.50 19.48 0.93
C ALA A 248 -6.47 20.87 1.59
N ARG A 249 -5.98 21.87 0.85
CA ARG A 249 -5.92 23.27 1.32
C ARG A 249 -6.87 24.19 0.57
N THR A 250 -7.27 23.80 -0.64
CA THR A 250 -8.16 24.57 -1.50
C THR A 250 -9.55 23.92 -1.56
N ASP A 251 -10.57 24.71 -1.88
CA ASP A 251 -11.93 24.20 -2.07
C ASP A 251 -12.03 23.27 -3.29
N GLU A 252 -11.20 23.47 -4.31
CA GLU A 252 -11.09 22.59 -5.47
C GLU A 252 -10.53 21.20 -5.10
N ASP A 253 -9.51 21.13 -4.25
CA ASP A 253 -8.99 19.86 -3.74
C ASP A 253 -10.07 19.10 -2.94
N LEU A 254 -10.87 19.84 -2.17
CA LEU A 254 -11.98 19.28 -1.40
C LEU A 254 -13.11 18.76 -2.29
N SER A 255 -13.48 19.47 -3.36
CA SER A 255 -14.52 19.02 -4.29
C SER A 255 -14.09 17.77 -5.05
N LEU A 256 -12.83 17.71 -5.50
CA LEU A 256 -12.27 16.52 -6.14
C LEU A 256 -12.21 15.32 -5.17
N ALA A 257 -11.83 15.55 -3.90
CA ALA A 257 -11.83 14.51 -2.89
C ALA A 257 -13.25 13.98 -2.60
N ARG A 258 -14.27 14.86 -2.59
CA ARG A 258 -15.68 14.46 -2.46
C ARG A 258 -16.14 13.63 -3.65
N LEU A 259 -15.83 14.04 -4.88
CA LEU A 259 -16.18 13.29 -6.08
C LEU A 259 -15.59 11.88 -6.06
N LYS A 260 -14.30 11.76 -5.77
CA LYS A 260 -13.63 10.45 -5.67
C LYS A 260 -14.22 9.58 -4.55
N ARG A 261 -14.67 10.18 -3.45
CA ARG A 261 -15.36 9.46 -2.38
C ARG A 261 -16.73 8.94 -2.83
N VAL A 262 -17.53 9.76 -3.52
CA VAL A 262 -18.82 9.32 -4.08
C VAL A 262 -18.59 8.15 -5.04
N LEU A 263 -17.57 8.24 -5.90
CA LEU A 263 -17.20 7.13 -6.77
C LEU A 263 -16.82 5.87 -5.98
N LEU A 264 -16.02 5.99 -4.92
CA LEU A 264 -15.68 4.86 -4.05
C LEU A 264 -16.91 4.22 -3.41
N VAL A 265 -17.86 5.04 -2.94
CA VAL A 265 -19.14 4.56 -2.38
C VAL A 265 -19.92 3.77 -3.42
N LEU A 266 -20.05 4.29 -4.65
CA LEU A 266 -20.73 3.60 -5.75
C LEU A 266 -20.05 2.27 -6.09
N VAL A 267 -18.72 2.25 -6.14
CA VAL A 267 -17.95 1.01 -6.37
C VAL A 267 -18.19 0.01 -5.25
N CYS A 268 -18.19 0.44 -3.98
CA CYS A 268 -18.47 -0.47 -2.85
C CYS A 268 -19.89 -1.04 -2.94
N LEU A 269 -20.89 -0.20 -3.25
CA LEU A 269 -22.27 -0.65 -3.43
C LEU A 269 -22.40 -1.65 -4.59
N ALA A 270 -21.69 -1.43 -5.70
CA ALA A 270 -21.66 -2.37 -6.82
C ALA A 270 -21.01 -3.71 -6.41
N VAL A 271 -19.88 -3.69 -5.70
CA VAL A 271 -19.22 -4.91 -5.20
C VAL A 271 -20.14 -5.66 -4.22
N ILE A 272 -20.83 -4.96 -3.33
CA ILE A 272 -21.80 -5.56 -2.41
C ILE A 272 -22.97 -6.17 -3.19
N ALA A 273 -23.55 -5.45 -4.14
CA ALA A 273 -24.67 -5.93 -4.94
C ALA A 273 -24.30 -7.17 -5.75
N VAL A 274 -23.14 -7.16 -6.43
CA VAL A 274 -22.63 -8.33 -7.16
C VAL A 274 -22.34 -9.49 -6.22
N GLY A 275 -21.70 -9.24 -5.06
CA GLY A 275 -21.37 -10.27 -4.09
C GLY A 275 -22.61 -10.91 -3.44
N VAL A 276 -23.67 -10.14 -3.19
CA VAL A 276 -24.95 -10.64 -2.64
C VAL A 276 -25.79 -11.34 -3.72
N ALA A 277 -25.71 -10.89 -4.97
CA ALA A 277 -26.42 -11.52 -6.09
C ALA A 277 -25.73 -12.81 -6.58
N ALA A 278 -24.42 -12.94 -6.39
CA ALA A 278 -23.62 -14.06 -6.88
C ALA A 278 -24.14 -15.46 -6.50
N PRO A 279 -24.60 -15.72 -5.25
CA PRO A 279 -25.19 -17.00 -4.87
C PRO A 279 -26.45 -17.39 -5.65
N TYR A 280 -27.18 -16.40 -6.17
CA TYR A 280 -28.42 -16.65 -6.93
C TYR A 280 -28.16 -16.94 -8.41
N GLY A 281 -26.93 -16.77 -8.89
CA GLY A 281 -26.54 -17.10 -10.26
C GLY A 281 -26.09 -18.55 -10.41
N SER A 282 -26.44 -19.19 -11.54
CA SER A 282 -26.08 -20.58 -11.86
C SER A 282 -24.59 -20.85 -12.10
N ARG A 283 -23.70 -19.87 -11.85
CA ARG A 283 -22.26 -19.99 -12.11
C ARG A 283 -21.50 -20.06 -10.80
N ALA A 284 -21.08 -21.26 -10.41
CA ALA A 284 -20.30 -21.55 -9.20
C ALA A 284 -19.10 -20.60 -8.99
N GLY A 285 -18.46 -20.13 -10.06
CA GLY A 285 -17.31 -19.21 -9.97
C GLY A 285 -17.63 -17.82 -9.39
N LEU A 286 -18.88 -17.36 -9.45
CA LEU A 286 -19.26 -16.04 -8.90
C LEU A 286 -19.35 -16.04 -7.38
N TRP A 287 -19.57 -17.20 -6.75
CA TRP A 287 -19.71 -17.31 -5.30
C TRP A 287 -18.49 -16.79 -4.55
N VAL A 288 -17.31 -16.99 -5.13
CA VAL A 288 -16.06 -16.53 -4.54
C VAL A 288 -16.07 -14.99 -4.42
N LEU A 289 -16.73 -14.25 -5.33
CA LEU A 289 -16.84 -12.79 -5.26
C LEU A 289 -17.66 -12.30 -4.06
N ALA A 290 -18.57 -13.12 -3.52
CA ALA A 290 -19.29 -12.81 -2.29
C ALA A 290 -18.33 -12.61 -1.11
N ALA A 291 -17.14 -13.21 -1.16
CA ALA A 291 -16.13 -13.03 -0.12
C ALA A 291 -15.51 -11.62 -0.10
N ALA A 292 -15.68 -10.78 -1.13
CA ALA A 292 -15.22 -9.38 -1.11
C ALA A 292 -16.16 -8.46 -0.29
N VAL A 293 -17.38 -8.91 0.03
CA VAL A 293 -18.43 -8.13 0.71
C VAL A 293 -17.98 -7.57 2.07
N PRO A 294 -17.34 -8.34 2.98
CA PRO A 294 -16.92 -7.81 4.28
C PRO A 294 -16.00 -6.59 4.15
N VAL A 295 -15.02 -6.63 3.24
CA VAL A 295 -14.10 -5.52 2.98
C VAL A 295 -14.85 -4.34 2.37
N ALA A 296 -15.72 -4.58 1.38
CA ALA A 296 -16.52 -3.52 0.75
C ALA A 296 -17.43 -2.81 1.77
N VAL A 297 -18.04 -3.55 2.70
CA VAL A 297 -18.85 -2.97 3.79
C VAL A 297 -18.00 -2.10 4.72
N VAL A 298 -16.86 -2.60 5.17
CA VAL A 298 -15.97 -1.81 6.05
C VAL A 298 -15.46 -0.55 5.33
N VAL A 299 -15.07 -0.66 4.07
CA VAL A 299 -14.64 0.48 3.25
C VAL A 299 -15.79 1.47 3.01
N LEU A 300 -17.00 1.00 2.77
CA LEU A 300 -18.20 1.83 2.64
C LEU A 300 -18.46 2.62 3.94
N VAL A 301 -18.43 1.94 5.09
CA VAL A 301 -18.59 2.59 6.40
C VAL A 301 -17.52 3.65 6.61
N MET A 302 -16.26 3.37 6.29
CA MET A 302 -15.18 4.37 6.39
C MET A 302 -15.38 5.54 5.42
N ALA A 303 -15.84 5.28 4.20
CA ALA A 303 -16.10 6.32 3.21
C ALA A 303 -17.22 7.27 3.67
N VAL A 304 -18.25 6.74 4.35
CA VAL A 304 -19.39 7.51 4.88
C VAL A 304 -19.08 8.21 6.20
N LEU A 305 -18.43 7.53 7.16
CA LEU A 305 -18.17 8.05 8.51
C LEU A 305 -16.98 9.01 8.58
N GLU A 306 -16.17 9.08 7.53
CA GLU A 306 -15.14 10.10 7.41
C GLU A 306 -14.12 10.13 8.58
N PRO A 307 -13.45 9.00 8.89
CA PRO A 307 -12.58 8.92 10.06
C PRO A 307 -11.43 9.94 10.01
N THR A 308 -11.18 10.59 11.15
CA THR A 308 -10.03 11.50 11.32
C THR A 308 -8.69 10.75 11.22
N ALA A 309 -7.63 11.41 10.74
CA ALA A 309 -6.28 10.83 10.61
C ALA A 309 -5.72 10.24 11.93
N ARG A 310 -6.19 10.71 13.09
CA ARG A 310 -5.82 10.16 14.40
C ARG A 310 -6.20 8.69 14.55
N ARG A 311 -7.17 8.20 13.76
CA ARG A 311 -7.67 6.82 13.79
C ARG A 311 -7.10 5.93 12.68
N LEU A 312 -6.04 6.34 11.97
CA LEU A 312 -5.43 5.53 10.90
C LEU A 312 -5.02 4.13 11.36
N ARG A 313 -4.51 3.99 12.59
CA ARG A 313 -4.18 2.67 13.16
C ARG A 313 -5.42 1.78 13.27
N LEU A 314 -6.53 2.33 13.78
CA LEU A 314 -7.80 1.60 13.91
C LEU A 314 -8.33 1.18 12.53
N MET A 315 -8.26 2.08 11.53
CA MET A 315 -8.66 1.77 10.16
C MET A 315 -7.88 0.58 9.59
N GLY A 316 -6.56 0.56 9.78
CA GLY A 316 -5.71 -0.56 9.37
C GLY A 316 -6.16 -1.89 9.98
N TRP A 317 -6.40 -1.92 11.30
CA TRP A 317 -6.86 -3.14 11.98
C TRP A 317 -8.24 -3.60 11.52
N SER A 318 -9.18 -2.69 11.28
CA SER A 318 -10.50 -3.07 10.73
C SER A 318 -10.43 -3.63 9.31
N LEU A 319 -9.51 -3.12 8.46
CA LEU A 319 -9.29 -3.69 7.12
C LEU A 319 -8.66 -5.08 7.22
N VAL A 320 -7.71 -5.29 8.12
CA VAL A 320 -7.11 -6.62 8.38
C VAL A 320 -8.19 -7.61 8.87
N ALA A 321 -9.05 -7.19 9.79
CA ALA A 321 -10.16 -8.02 10.28
C ALA A 321 -11.16 -8.36 9.16
N ALA A 322 -11.51 -7.38 8.31
CA ALA A 322 -12.39 -7.61 7.17
C ALA A 322 -11.76 -8.58 6.15
N ASN A 323 -10.48 -8.41 5.83
CA ASN A 323 -9.74 -9.34 4.98
C ASN A 323 -9.66 -10.75 5.59
N LEU A 324 -9.56 -10.87 6.92
CA LEU A 324 -9.60 -12.17 7.60
C LEU A 324 -10.98 -12.84 7.43
N CYS A 325 -12.08 -12.09 7.56
CA CYS A 325 -13.42 -12.61 7.26
C CYS A 325 -13.55 -13.03 5.79
N SER A 326 -13.03 -12.22 4.86
CA SER A 326 -12.97 -12.56 3.43
C SER A 326 -12.15 -13.83 3.17
N LEU A 327 -10.98 -13.98 3.80
CA LEU A 327 -10.15 -15.17 3.71
C LEU A 327 -10.94 -16.42 4.12
N ILE A 328 -11.61 -16.38 5.28
CA ILE A 328 -12.42 -17.50 5.78
C ILE A 328 -13.51 -17.84 4.77
N ALA A 329 -14.24 -16.83 4.28
CA ALA A 329 -15.31 -17.03 3.30
C ALA A 329 -14.80 -17.66 1.98
N VAL A 330 -13.67 -17.19 1.44
CA VAL A 330 -13.06 -17.77 0.23
C VAL A 330 -12.66 -19.22 0.48
N VAL A 331 -11.95 -19.50 1.58
CA VAL A 331 -11.46 -20.85 1.90
C VAL A 331 -12.62 -21.82 2.07
N THR A 332 -13.67 -21.44 2.80
CA THR A 332 -14.89 -22.26 2.96
C THR A 332 -15.54 -22.54 1.61
N THR A 333 -15.67 -21.53 0.75
CA THR A 333 -16.24 -21.68 -0.59
C THR A 333 -15.41 -22.64 -1.46
N LEU A 334 -14.09 -22.49 -1.46
CA LEU A 334 -13.18 -23.36 -2.21
C LEU A 334 -13.30 -24.82 -1.75
N LYS A 335 -13.37 -25.07 -0.43
CA LYS A 335 -13.53 -26.42 0.10
C LYS A 335 -14.89 -27.03 -0.24
N MET A 336 -15.96 -26.23 -0.23
CA MET A 336 -17.26 -26.70 -0.69
C MET A 336 -17.21 -27.13 -2.16
N ILE A 337 -16.66 -26.30 -3.05
CA ILE A 337 -16.53 -26.62 -4.49
C ILE A 337 -15.74 -27.92 -4.69
N GLN A 338 -14.58 -28.06 -4.04
CA GLN A 338 -13.76 -29.27 -4.13
C GLN A 338 -14.49 -30.54 -3.67
N ASN A 339 -15.29 -30.43 -2.61
CA ASN A 339 -16.08 -31.57 -2.11
C ASN A 339 -17.19 -31.95 -3.09
N PHE A 340 -17.80 -30.99 -3.79
CA PHE A 340 -18.80 -31.27 -4.82
C PHE A 340 -18.18 -31.99 -6.04
N ASP A 341 -17.05 -31.51 -6.54
CA ASP A 341 -16.34 -32.11 -7.67
C ASP A 341 -15.93 -33.57 -7.38
N ALA A 342 -15.67 -33.90 -6.12
CA ALA A 342 -15.34 -35.26 -5.69
C ALA A 342 -16.55 -36.23 -5.69
N VAL A 343 -17.77 -35.71 -5.55
CA VAL A 343 -19.00 -36.51 -5.44
C VAL A 343 -19.70 -36.67 -6.79
N GLU A 344 -19.61 -35.65 -7.66
CA GLU A 344 -20.24 -35.64 -8.99
C GLU A 344 -20.05 -36.92 -9.83
N PRO A 345 -18.85 -37.53 -9.95
CA PRO A 345 -18.66 -38.72 -10.78
C PRO A 345 -19.36 -39.98 -10.24
N THR A 346 -19.86 -39.97 -9.00
CA THR A 346 -20.58 -41.10 -8.39
C THR A 346 -22.09 -41.02 -8.57
N LEU A 347 -22.61 -39.89 -9.05
CA LEU A 347 -24.04 -39.72 -9.27
C LEU A 347 -24.43 -40.33 -10.63
N PRO A 348 -25.52 -41.12 -10.69
CA PRO A 348 -25.95 -41.80 -11.92
C PRO A 348 -26.44 -40.83 -13.02
N PHE A 349 -26.63 -39.55 -12.69
CA PHE A 349 -27.04 -38.51 -13.62
C PHE A 349 -26.19 -37.26 -13.38
N PRO A 350 -25.63 -36.62 -14.42
CA PRO A 350 -25.01 -35.32 -14.29
C PRO A 350 -26.09 -34.32 -13.82
N MET A 351 -25.94 -33.78 -12.62
CA MET A 351 -26.65 -32.56 -12.25
C MET A 351 -25.88 -31.42 -12.92
N PHE A 352 -26.57 -30.64 -13.75
CA PHE A 352 -26.13 -29.44 -14.49
C PHE A 352 -25.82 -29.62 -15.98
#